data_AF-A0A349M5S8-F1
#
_entry.id   AF-A0A349M5S8-F1
#
_cell.length_a   1.000
_cell.length_b   1.000
_cell.length_c   1.000
_cell.angle_alpha   90.00
_cell.angle_beta   90.00
_cell.angle_gamma   90.00
#
_symmetry.space_group_name_H-M   'P 1'
#
loop_
_entity.id
_entity.type
_entity.pdbx_description
1 polymer ?
#
loop_
_entity_poly.entity_id
_entity_poly.type
_entity_poly.pdbx_seq_one_letter_code
_entity_poly.pdbx_strand_id
1 'polypeptide(L)'
;MRGKQMHHPDSNDAEGVVVPSVAAFIGILLTGLLYLVLPPNVIIGPNWLLLVVEGVFVVPLVIDVMTAWDLSHTARRMLVLVPLGVSTLALVVGVALFILTLPTDKHATNLLRAAALLWSFNILVFALWYWEVDGGGPWKRHLSGHRAADFLFPQQAAGEHWAPHFLDYLFVAFTGATALSPADTY
;
A
#
# COMPACT_ATOMS: atom_id res chain seq x y z
N MET A 1 28.46 13.51 -37.47
CA MET A 1 27.62 12.33 -37.16
C MET A 1 27.48 12.27 -35.64
N ARG A 2 26.27 12.50 -35.11
CA ARG A 2 26.02 12.67 -33.67
C ARG A 2 25.85 11.28 -33.06
N GLY A 3 26.85 10.84 -32.29
CA GLY A 3 26.82 9.57 -31.57
C GLY A 3 25.66 9.56 -30.58
N LYS A 4 24.73 8.63 -30.76
CA LYS A 4 23.64 8.34 -29.84
C LYS A 4 24.27 7.74 -28.59
N GLN A 5 24.41 8.53 -27.52
CA GLN A 5 24.83 8.01 -26.22
C GLN A 5 23.79 6.98 -25.77
N MET A 6 24.19 5.71 -25.75
CA MET A 6 23.44 4.64 -25.12
C MET A 6 23.58 4.84 -23.61
N HIS A 7 22.54 5.40 -22.99
CA HIS A 7 22.42 5.46 -21.54
C HIS A 7 22.28 4.02 -21.04
N HIS A 8 23.37 3.45 -20.56
CA HIS A 8 23.29 2.27 -19.70
C HIS A 8 22.64 2.74 -18.39
N PRO A 9 21.53 2.12 -17.94
CA PRO A 9 21.02 2.36 -16.61
C PRO A 9 22.04 1.77 -15.62
N ASP A 10 22.47 2.58 -14.64
CA ASP A 10 23.42 2.13 -13.63
C ASP A 10 22.76 1.05 -12.76
N SER A 11 23.52 0.06 -12.28
CA SER A 11 22.99 -1.02 -11.43
C SER A 11 22.28 -0.50 -10.17
N ASN A 12 22.66 0.69 -9.69
CA ASN A 12 22.01 1.40 -8.59
C ASN A 12 20.55 1.81 -8.90
N ASP A 13 20.24 2.14 -10.15
CA ASP A 13 18.89 2.54 -10.54
C ASP A 13 17.94 1.34 -10.53
N ALA A 14 18.43 0.16 -10.91
CA ALA A 14 17.67 -1.08 -10.87
C ALA A 14 17.45 -1.56 -9.42
N GLU A 15 18.46 -1.51 -8.56
CA GLU A 15 18.32 -1.83 -7.13
C GLU A 15 17.33 -0.89 -6.44
N GLY A 16 17.39 0.40 -6.75
CA GLY A 16 16.45 1.41 -6.26
C GLY A 16 15.00 1.26 -6.73
N VAL A 17 14.72 0.46 -7.77
CA VAL A 17 13.35 0.17 -8.26
C VAL A 17 12.78 -1.11 -7.66
N VAL A 18 13.63 -2.11 -7.43
CA VAL A 18 13.22 -3.41 -6.88
C VAL A 18 12.94 -3.30 -5.38
N VAL A 19 13.76 -2.55 -4.63
CA VAL A 19 13.60 -2.45 -3.17
C VAL A 19 12.27 -1.77 -2.75
N PRO A 20 11.83 -0.67 -3.39
CA PRO A 20 10.56 -0.02 -3.00
C PRO A 20 9.31 -0.81 -3.42
N SER A 21 9.37 -1.57 -4.52
CA SER A 21 8.25 -2.40 -4.96
C SER A 21 8.04 -3.63 -4.06
N VAL A 22 9.12 -4.23 -3.56
CA VAL A 22 9.04 -5.33 -2.59
C VAL A 22 8.37 -4.90 -1.28
N ALA A 23 8.68 -3.71 -0.77
CA ALA A 23 8.05 -3.21 0.45
C ALA A 23 6.52 -3.05 0.31
N ALA A 24 6.05 -2.60 -0.85
CA ALA A 24 4.62 -2.51 -1.15
C ALA A 24 3.97 -3.91 -1.27
N PHE A 25 4.64 -4.89 -1.89
CA PHE A 25 4.13 -6.27 -1.91
C PHE A 25 4.04 -6.88 -0.51
N ILE A 26 5.03 -6.61 0.35
CA ILE A 26 4.95 -6.98 1.77
C ILE A 26 3.75 -6.29 2.43
N GLY A 27 3.52 -5.01 2.14
CA GLY A 27 2.34 -4.28 2.61
C GLY A 27 1.01 -4.96 2.23
N ILE A 28 0.87 -5.40 0.98
CA ILE A 28 -0.31 -6.15 0.51
C ILE A 28 -0.42 -7.50 1.24
N LEU A 29 0.66 -8.26 1.35
CA LEU A 29 0.59 -9.55 2.06
C LEU A 29 0.28 -9.39 3.56
N LEU A 30 0.73 -8.29 4.16
CA LEU A 30 0.38 -7.93 5.54
C LEU A 30 -1.11 -7.62 5.68
N THR A 31 -1.77 -7.05 4.67
CA THR A 31 -3.23 -6.86 4.72
C THR A 31 -3.98 -8.18 4.76
N GLY A 32 -3.63 -9.15 3.91
CA GLY A 32 -4.19 -10.49 3.95
C GLY A 32 -3.88 -11.23 5.25
N LEU A 33 -2.67 -11.08 5.80
CA LEU A 33 -2.30 -11.67 7.09
C LEU A 33 -3.09 -11.07 8.26
N LEU A 34 -3.34 -9.77 8.26
CA LEU A 34 -4.23 -9.16 9.25
C LEU A 34 -5.64 -9.72 9.10
N TYR A 35 -6.17 -9.79 7.88
CA TYR A 35 -7.51 -10.32 7.61
C TYR A 35 -7.69 -11.77 8.08
N LEU A 36 -6.65 -12.61 7.99
CA LEU A 36 -6.65 -13.97 8.54
C LEU A 36 -6.92 -14.02 10.05
N VAL A 37 -6.41 -13.04 10.80
CA VAL A 37 -6.48 -13.00 12.26
C VAL A 37 -7.67 -12.18 12.76
N LEU A 38 -8.39 -11.50 11.85
CA LEU A 38 -9.59 -10.73 12.20
C LEU A 38 -10.65 -11.66 12.83
N PRO A 39 -11.36 -11.18 13.87
CA PRO A 39 -12.45 -11.93 14.48
C PRO A 39 -13.57 -12.28 13.48
N PRO A 40 -14.20 -13.47 13.56
CA PRO A 40 -15.23 -13.88 12.60
C PRO A 40 -16.46 -12.96 12.54
N ASN A 41 -16.74 -12.21 13.60
CA ASN A 41 -17.85 -11.26 13.68
C ASN A 41 -17.61 -9.96 12.90
N VAL A 42 -16.40 -9.73 12.37
CA VAL A 42 -16.05 -8.55 11.55
C VAL A 42 -15.58 -8.93 10.14
N ILE A 43 -15.90 -10.16 9.70
CA ILE A 43 -15.52 -10.72 8.40
C ILE A 43 -16.78 -11.25 7.71
N ILE A 44 -16.83 -11.16 6.38
CA ILE A 44 -17.80 -11.92 5.56
C ILE A 44 -17.04 -13.00 4.81
N GLY A 45 -17.39 -14.27 5.08
CA GLY A 45 -16.76 -15.43 4.45
C GLY A 45 -15.53 -15.95 5.20
N PRO A 46 -14.70 -16.79 4.56
CA PRO A 46 -13.51 -17.36 5.18
C PRO A 46 -12.43 -16.30 5.41
N ASN A 47 -11.79 -16.32 6.58
CA ASN A 47 -10.70 -15.40 6.94
C ASN A 47 -9.45 -15.53 6.03
N TRP A 48 -9.27 -16.64 5.32
CA TRP A 48 -8.18 -16.85 4.36
C TRP A 48 -8.49 -16.33 2.96
N LEU A 49 -9.74 -15.94 2.69
CA LEU A 49 -10.18 -15.57 1.34
C LEU A 49 -9.37 -14.39 0.80
N LEU A 50 -9.18 -13.34 1.60
CA LEU A 50 -8.46 -12.15 1.16
C LEU A 50 -7.01 -12.48 0.79
N LEU A 51 -6.33 -13.27 1.62
CA LEU A 51 -4.93 -13.66 1.36
C LEU A 51 -4.81 -14.48 0.06
N VAL A 52 -5.76 -15.37 -0.21
CA VAL A 52 -5.77 -16.13 -1.47
C VAL A 52 -6.00 -15.20 -2.66
N VAL A 53 -6.95 -14.26 -2.56
CA VAL A 53 -7.20 -13.26 -3.60
C VAL A 53 -5.93 -12.45 -3.86
N GLU A 54 -5.33 -11.85 -2.83
CA GLU A 54 -4.09 -11.09 -2.94
C GLU A 54 -2.97 -11.94 -3.57
N GLY A 55 -2.80 -13.20 -3.15
CA GLY A 55 -1.83 -14.13 -3.72
C GLY A 55 -2.00 -14.34 -5.23
N VAL A 56 -3.25 -14.48 -5.71
CA VAL A 56 -3.54 -14.62 -7.15
C VAL A 56 -3.08 -13.41 -7.96
N PHE A 57 -3.11 -12.21 -7.39
CA PHE A 57 -2.70 -10.98 -8.06
C PHE A 57 -1.21 -10.66 -7.88
N VAL A 58 -0.64 -10.93 -6.71
CA VAL A 58 0.77 -10.66 -6.38
C VAL A 58 1.71 -11.66 -7.06
N VAL A 59 1.34 -12.94 -7.19
CA VAL A 59 2.21 -13.96 -7.81
C VAL A 59 2.59 -13.60 -9.25
N PRO A 60 1.66 -13.21 -10.16
CA PRO A 60 2.02 -12.74 -11.49
C PRO A 60 2.95 -11.52 -11.50
N LEU A 61 2.77 -10.59 -10.56
CA LEU A 61 3.65 -9.42 -10.41
C LEU A 61 5.06 -9.80 -9.99
N VAL A 62 5.19 -10.73 -9.04
CA VAL A 62 6.50 -11.22 -8.62
C VAL A 62 7.20 -11.96 -9.77
N ILE A 63 6.47 -12.80 -10.50
CA ILE A 63 7.01 -13.47 -11.70
C ILE A 63 7.46 -12.43 -12.71
N ASP A 64 6.64 -11.42 -12.99
CA ASP A 64 6.95 -10.35 -13.94
C ASP A 64 8.23 -9.59 -13.58
N VAL A 65 8.42 -9.25 -12.30
CA VAL A 65 9.63 -8.60 -11.80
C VAL A 65 10.84 -9.54 -11.88
N MET A 66 10.69 -10.83 -11.55
CA MET A 66 11.80 -11.79 -11.53
C MET A 66 12.25 -12.24 -12.92
N THR A 67 11.31 -12.39 -13.86
CA THR A 67 11.60 -12.88 -15.22
C THR A 67 11.71 -11.78 -16.25
N ALA A 68 11.58 -10.51 -15.82
CA ALA A 68 11.45 -9.35 -16.70
C ALA A 68 10.37 -9.58 -17.77
N TRP A 69 9.23 -10.15 -17.34
CA TRP A 69 8.06 -10.27 -18.20
C TRP A 69 7.67 -8.85 -18.63
N ASP A 70 7.40 -8.63 -19.92
CA ASP A 70 7.11 -7.28 -20.43
C ASP A 70 5.61 -6.96 -20.28
N LEU A 71 5.05 -7.08 -19.06
CA LEU A 71 3.66 -6.71 -18.82
C LEU A 71 3.47 -5.22 -19.06
N SER A 72 2.39 -4.88 -19.78
CA SER A 72 2.01 -3.49 -19.97
C SER A 72 1.81 -2.76 -18.64
N HIS A 73 2.14 -1.47 -18.61
CA HIS A 73 1.94 -0.60 -17.44
C HIS A 73 0.50 -0.66 -16.89
N THR A 74 -0.51 -0.73 -17.77
CA THR A 74 -1.92 -0.85 -17.37
C THR A 74 -2.20 -2.18 -16.66
N ALA A 75 -1.66 -3.30 -17.17
CA ALA A 75 -1.85 -4.61 -16.55
C ALA A 75 -1.21 -4.67 -15.17
N ARG A 76 0.04 -4.20 -15.01
CA ARG A 76 0.71 -4.11 -13.71
C ARG A 76 -0.10 -3.28 -12.71
N ARG A 77 -0.60 -2.12 -13.15
CA ARG A 77 -1.43 -1.25 -12.32
C ARG A 77 -2.75 -1.91 -11.92
N MET A 78 -3.41 -2.64 -12.81
CA MET A 78 -4.63 -3.39 -12.45
C MET A 78 -4.34 -4.52 -11.46
N LEU A 79 -3.23 -5.23 -11.62
CA LEU A 79 -2.82 -6.29 -10.69
C LEU A 79 -2.56 -5.78 -9.27
N VAL A 80 -2.25 -4.49 -9.09
CA VAL A 80 -2.12 -3.88 -7.76
C VAL A 80 -3.43 -3.22 -7.28
N LEU A 81 -4.08 -2.44 -8.14
CA LEU A 81 -5.28 -1.67 -7.75
C LEU A 81 -6.49 -2.55 -7.46
N VAL A 82 -6.64 -3.69 -8.14
CA VAL A 82 -7.76 -4.61 -7.90
C VAL A 82 -7.71 -5.21 -6.49
N PRO A 83 -6.63 -5.90 -6.05
CA PRO A 83 -6.57 -6.41 -4.69
C PRO A 83 -6.62 -5.29 -3.65
N LEU A 84 -6.00 -4.12 -3.90
CA LEU A 84 -6.10 -2.97 -3.00
C LEU A 84 -7.56 -2.48 -2.84
N GLY A 85 -8.32 -2.44 -3.94
CA GLY A 85 -9.76 -2.12 -3.90
C GLY A 85 -10.57 -3.15 -3.13
N VAL A 86 -10.26 -4.45 -3.31
CA VAL A 86 -10.89 -5.54 -2.54
C VAL A 86 -10.58 -5.41 -1.04
N SER A 87 -9.31 -5.17 -0.67
CA SER A 87 -8.90 -4.96 0.72
C SER A 87 -9.57 -3.73 1.33
N THR A 88 -9.76 -2.67 0.55
CA THR A 88 -10.52 -1.47 0.97
C THR A 88 -11.99 -1.79 1.24
N LEU A 89 -12.64 -2.55 0.35
CA LEU A 89 -14.03 -2.99 0.55
C LEU A 89 -14.15 -3.90 1.79
N ALA A 90 -13.21 -4.83 1.97
CA ALA A 90 -13.15 -5.71 3.13
C ALA A 90 -13.00 -4.91 4.43
N LEU A 91 -12.18 -3.86 4.44
CA LEU A 91 -12.04 -2.93 5.55
C LEU A 91 -13.35 -2.19 5.85
N VAL A 92 -14.01 -1.62 4.84
CA VAL A 92 -15.30 -0.91 5.01
C VAL A 92 -16.36 -1.83 5.60
N VAL A 93 -16.48 -3.04 5.06
CA VAL A 93 -17.39 -4.07 5.57
C VAL A 93 -17.03 -4.46 7.01
N GLY A 94 -15.75 -4.68 7.31
CA GLY A 94 -15.29 -5.04 8.64
C GLY A 94 -15.59 -3.97 9.68
N VAL A 95 -15.41 -2.69 9.34
CA VAL A 95 -15.79 -1.57 10.20
C VAL A 95 -17.30 -1.51 10.40
N ALA A 96 -18.10 -1.67 9.34
CA ALA A 96 -19.56 -1.69 9.45
C ALA A 96 -20.04 -2.82 10.38
N LEU A 97 -19.52 -4.04 10.20
CA LEU A 97 -19.82 -5.17 11.07
C LEU A 97 -19.37 -4.91 12.52
N PHE A 98 -18.19 -4.34 12.71
CA PHE A 98 -17.70 -3.99 14.03
C PHE A 98 -18.65 -3.04 14.76
N ILE A 99 -19.12 -1.98 14.08
CA ILE A 99 -20.11 -1.04 14.63
C ILE A 99 -21.40 -1.76 15.04
N LEU A 100 -21.88 -2.70 14.22
CA LEU A 100 -23.07 -3.51 14.54
C LEU A 100 -22.86 -4.46 15.73
N THR A 101 -21.62 -4.87 16.01
CA THR A 101 -21.30 -5.75 17.15
C THR A 101 -21.20 -5.00 18.48
N LEU A 102 -20.94 -3.69 18.48
CA LEU A 102 -20.76 -2.88 19.69
C LEU A 102 -21.89 -2.98 20.73
N PRO A 103 -23.19 -3.01 20.34
CA PRO A 103 -24.27 -3.11 21.33
C PRO A 103 -24.40 -4.52 21.95
N THR A 104 -23.85 -5.53 21.27
CA THR A 104 -24.12 -6.94 21.58
C THR A 104 -22.97 -7.60 22.35
N ASP A 105 -21.72 -7.31 21.97
CA ASP A 105 -20.56 -7.86 22.67
C ASP A 105 -20.19 -6.98 23.89
N LYS A 106 -20.11 -7.59 25.07
CA LYS A 106 -19.77 -6.92 26.33
C LYS A 106 -18.33 -7.17 26.76
N HIS A 107 -17.58 -8.00 26.03
CA HIS A 107 -16.20 -8.32 26.35
C HIS A 107 -15.28 -7.23 25.80
N ALA A 108 -14.87 -6.31 26.66
CA ALA A 108 -13.99 -5.19 26.31
C ALA A 108 -12.71 -5.64 25.57
N THR A 109 -12.13 -6.78 25.94
CA THR A 109 -10.94 -7.34 25.29
C THR A 109 -11.18 -7.73 23.84
N ASN A 110 -12.34 -8.32 23.52
CA ASN A 110 -12.67 -8.71 22.14
C ASN A 110 -12.87 -7.47 21.26
N LEU A 111 -13.59 -6.48 21.78
CA LEU A 111 -13.82 -5.21 21.09
C LEU A 111 -12.51 -4.47 20.85
N LEU A 112 -11.63 -4.38 21.85
CA LEU A 112 -10.34 -3.71 21.71
C LEU A 112 -9.44 -4.42 20.72
N ARG A 113 -9.41 -5.76 20.73
CA ARG A 113 -8.64 -6.54 19.75
C ARG A 113 -9.16 -6.33 18.34
N ALA A 114 -10.48 -6.38 18.12
CA ALA A 114 -11.09 -6.15 16.81
C ALA A 114 -10.81 -4.72 16.31
N ALA A 115 -10.98 -3.72 17.18
CA ALA A 115 -10.68 -2.33 16.87
C ALA A 115 -9.21 -2.12 16.49
N ALA A 116 -8.27 -2.68 17.26
CA ALA A 116 -6.84 -2.58 16.98
C ALA A 116 -6.48 -3.21 15.63
N LEU A 117 -7.03 -4.40 15.32
CA LEU A 117 -6.79 -5.08 14.05
C LEU A 117 -7.36 -4.29 12.86
N LEU A 118 -8.59 -3.78 12.97
CA LEU A 118 -9.20 -2.96 11.92
C LEU A 118 -8.48 -1.62 11.73
N TRP A 119 -7.99 -1.02 12.81
CA TRP A 119 -7.18 0.20 12.76
C TRP A 119 -5.82 -0.05 12.08
N SER A 120 -5.11 -1.13 12.43
CA SER A 120 -3.87 -1.50 11.73
C SER A 120 -4.11 -1.83 10.25
N PHE A 121 -5.23 -2.50 9.94
CA PHE A 121 -5.61 -2.79 8.56
C PHE A 121 -5.90 -1.52 7.77
N ASN A 122 -6.58 -0.54 8.39
CA ASN A 122 -6.80 0.78 7.81
C ASN A 122 -5.49 1.48 7.44
N ILE A 123 -4.52 1.53 8.36
CA ILE A 123 -3.22 2.17 8.12
C ILE A 123 -2.51 1.54 6.92
N LEU A 124 -2.48 0.20 6.81
CA LEU A 124 -1.83 -0.47 5.68
C LEU A 124 -2.55 -0.18 4.35
N VAL A 125 -3.88 -0.26 4.33
CA VAL A 125 -4.68 0.04 3.13
C VAL A 125 -4.43 1.47 2.65
N PHE A 126 -4.45 2.44 3.56
CA PHE A 126 -4.18 3.84 3.19
C PHE A 126 -2.73 4.07 2.78
N ALA A 127 -1.75 3.44 3.43
CA ALA A 127 -0.35 3.51 3.03
C ALA A 127 -0.15 2.99 1.59
N LEU A 128 -0.80 1.88 1.24
CA LEU A 128 -0.80 1.32 -0.12
C LEU A 128 -1.49 2.26 -1.12
N TRP A 129 -2.61 2.88 -0.75
CA TRP A 129 -3.26 3.88 -1.61
C TRP A 129 -2.36 5.08 -1.87
N TYR A 130 -1.73 5.63 -0.83
CA TYR A 130 -0.83 6.78 -1.01
C TYR A 130 0.39 6.40 -1.86
N TRP A 131 0.94 5.20 -1.65
CA TRP A 131 2.02 4.64 -2.46
C TRP A 131 1.64 4.50 -3.94
N GLU A 132 0.41 4.05 -4.25
CA GLU A 132 -0.03 3.82 -5.63
C GLU A 132 -0.54 5.08 -6.35
N VAL A 133 -1.04 6.06 -5.61
CA VAL A 133 -1.56 7.31 -6.18
C VAL A 133 -0.43 8.29 -6.45
N ASP A 134 0.51 8.46 -5.50
CA ASP A 134 1.51 9.52 -5.56
C ASP A 134 2.41 9.43 -6.80
N GLY A 135 2.64 10.54 -7.49
CA GLY A 135 3.46 10.60 -8.69
C GLY A 135 2.90 9.77 -9.85
N GLY A 136 1.61 9.42 -9.79
CA GLY A 136 0.93 8.55 -10.74
C GLY A 136 1.30 7.07 -10.63
N GLY A 137 1.90 6.66 -9.51
CA GLY A 137 2.31 5.29 -9.18
C GLY A 137 3.83 5.10 -9.19
N PRO A 138 4.33 4.02 -8.55
CA PRO A 138 5.76 3.86 -8.26
C PRO A 138 6.66 3.89 -9.50
N TRP A 139 6.20 3.24 -10.57
CA TRP A 139 6.95 3.17 -11.82
C TRP A 139 7.09 4.53 -12.50
N LYS A 140 5.99 5.30 -12.58
CA LYS A 140 5.99 6.63 -13.19
C LYS A 140 6.76 7.64 -12.32
N ARG A 141 6.67 7.52 -11.00
CA ARG A 141 7.43 8.33 -10.04
C ARG A 141 8.93 8.16 -10.25
N HIS A 142 9.38 6.92 -10.40
CA HIS A 142 10.78 6.62 -10.69
C HIS A 142 11.24 7.22 -12.03
N LEU A 143 10.49 6.99 -13.11
CA LEU A 143 10.84 7.50 -14.45
C LEU A 143 10.86 9.04 -14.55
N SER A 144 10.09 9.73 -13.70
CA SER A 144 10.05 11.20 -13.65
C SER A 144 11.10 11.81 -12.72
N GLY A 145 11.98 10.98 -12.15
CA GLY A 145 13.04 11.43 -11.23
C GLY A 145 12.49 11.96 -9.91
N HIS A 146 11.36 11.43 -9.43
CA HIS A 146 10.71 11.82 -8.17
C HIS A 146 10.30 13.30 -8.08
N ARG A 147 10.12 13.96 -9.23
CA ARG A 147 9.70 15.37 -9.32
C ARG A 147 8.18 15.57 -9.34
N ALA A 148 7.43 14.53 -9.70
CA ALA A 148 5.98 14.53 -9.63
C ALA A 148 5.56 14.05 -8.24
N ALA A 149 5.08 14.97 -7.41
CA ALA A 149 4.69 14.72 -6.03
C ALA A 149 3.25 15.21 -5.82
N ASP A 150 2.32 14.27 -5.61
CA ASP A 150 0.98 14.56 -5.11
C ASP A 150 1.04 14.73 -3.57
N PHE A 151 2.00 14.07 -2.93
CA PHE A 151 2.41 14.30 -1.53
C PHE A 151 3.77 15.00 -1.48
N LEU A 152 3.80 16.22 -0.94
CA LEU A 152 5.03 16.98 -0.78
C LEU A 152 5.70 16.64 0.55
N PHE A 153 6.77 15.83 0.51
CA PHE A 153 7.57 15.53 1.69
C PHE A 153 8.54 16.70 2.01
N PRO A 154 8.86 16.95 3.29
CA PRO A 154 9.75 18.05 3.69
C PRO A 154 11.12 18.04 2.99
N GLN A 155 11.70 16.86 2.77
CA GLN A 155 12.98 16.68 2.07
C GLN A 155 12.87 17.13 0.60
N GLN A 156 11.75 16.84 -0.05
CA GLN A 156 11.48 17.30 -1.41
C GLN A 156 11.25 18.82 -1.44
N ALA A 157 10.54 19.36 -0.45
CA ALA A 157 10.33 20.81 -0.32
C ALA A 157 11.64 21.58 -0.06
N ALA A 158 12.60 20.96 0.63
CA ALA A 158 13.94 21.49 0.84
C ALA A 158 14.83 21.44 -0.43
N GLY A 159 14.33 20.86 -1.53
CA GLY A 159 15.06 20.73 -2.79
C GLY A 159 16.11 19.62 -2.78
N GLU A 160 16.03 18.68 -1.84
CA GLU A 160 16.94 17.54 -1.78
C GLU A 160 16.62 16.52 -2.89
N HIS A 161 17.65 15.87 -3.42
CA HIS A 161 17.49 14.71 -4.29
C HIS A 161 17.08 13.48 -3.46
N TRP A 162 15.81 13.46 -3.05
CA TRP A 162 15.23 12.44 -2.19
C TRP A 162 14.03 11.76 -2.86
N ALA A 163 13.87 10.46 -2.58
CA ALA A 163 12.79 9.63 -3.10
C ALA A 163 11.99 9.01 -1.94
N PRO A 164 10.65 9.16 -1.94
CA PRO A 164 9.82 8.53 -0.92
C PRO A 164 9.77 7.02 -1.09
N HIS A 165 9.97 6.31 0.01
CA HIS A 165 9.85 4.86 0.13
C HIS A 165 8.50 4.50 0.76
N PHE A 166 8.09 3.24 0.63
CA PHE A 166 6.80 2.77 1.17
C PHE A 166 6.61 3.10 2.66
N LEU A 167 7.67 3.05 3.46
CA LEU A 167 7.62 3.39 4.89
C LEU A 167 7.27 4.85 5.17
N ASP A 168 7.63 5.77 4.27
CA ASP A 168 7.26 7.18 4.41
C ASP A 168 5.75 7.35 4.29
N TYR A 169 5.11 6.63 3.37
CA TYR A 169 3.65 6.61 3.24
C TYR A 169 2.96 5.86 4.37
N LEU A 170 3.59 4.81 4.90
CA LEU A 170 3.10 4.13 6.11
C LEU A 170 3.07 5.09 7.30
N PHE A 171 4.11 5.92 7.45
CA PHE A 171 4.16 6.96 8.47
C PHE A 171 3.08 8.03 8.26
N VAL A 172 2.85 8.47 7.01
CA VAL A 172 1.76 9.40 6.67
C VAL A 172 0.40 8.79 7.01
N ALA A 173 0.14 7.53 6.65
CA ALA A 173 -1.10 6.84 6.97
C ALA A 173 -1.30 6.66 8.48
N PHE A 174 -0.24 6.31 9.22
CA PHE A 174 -0.27 6.20 10.66
C PHE A 174 -0.61 7.54 11.35
N THR A 175 0.08 8.62 10.97
CA THR A 175 -0.14 9.94 11.56
C THR A 175 -1.53 10.49 11.22
N GLY A 176 -2.02 10.25 10.00
CA GLY A 176 -3.38 10.58 9.59
C GLY A 176 -4.44 9.79 10.38
N ALA A 177 -4.28 8.47 10.51
CA ALA A 177 -5.21 7.61 11.23
C ALA A 177 -5.23 7.87 12.76
N THR A 178 -4.16 8.42 13.31
CA THR A 178 -4.04 8.78 14.74
C THR A 178 -4.34 10.24 15.03
N ALA A 179 -4.62 11.06 14.00
CA ALA A 179 -4.75 12.51 14.10
C ALA A 179 -3.52 13.19 14.75
N LEU A 180 -2.32 12.63 14.53
CA LEU A 180 -1.04 13.25 14.91
C LEU A 180 -0.48 14.16 13.81
N SER A 181 -1.19 14.31 12.68
CA SER A 181 -0.84 15.30 11.66
C SER A 181 -0.90 16.70 12.25
N PRO A 182 -0.14 17.67 11.71
CA PRO A 182 -0.36 19.07 12.03
C PRO A 182 -1.86 19.35 11.84
N ALA A 183 -2.55 19.74 12.91
CA ALA A 183 -3.88 20.30 12.74
C ALA A 183 -3.67 21.59 11.96
N ASP A 184 -4.22 21.68 10.75
CA ASP A 184 -4.27 22.93 10.03
C ASP A 184 -5.00 23.94 10.92
N THR A 185 -4.23 24.78 11.61
CA THR A 185 -4.72 25.97 12.30
C THR A 185 -4.65 27.10 11.29
N TYR A 186 -5.81 27.55 10.82
CA TYR A 186 -5.95 28.80 10.07
C TYR A 186 -5.47 30.01 10.88
#